data_AF-A0A7M4DNJ7-F1
#
_entry.id   AF-A0A7M4DNJ7-F1
#
_cell.length_a   1.000
_cell.length_b   1.000
_cell.length_c   1.000
_cell.angle_alpha   90.00
_cell.angle_beta   90.00
_cell.angle_gamma   90.00
#
_symmetry.space_group_name_H-M   'P 1'
#
loop_
_entity.id
_entity.type
_entity.pdbx_description
1 polymer ?
#
loop_
_entity_poly.entity_id
_entity_poly.type
_entity_poly.pdbx_seq_one_letter_code
_entity_poly.pdbx_strand_id
1 'polypeptide(L)'
;MDASTILWIVVAVAGVFLIVAIVWGVTGRSRKERALEHQRARAADLRREGEAAALDAQRREAEVSRAAADAKQQDANAAVAEADAASAAAEAERARVDAENRRRESQAREADAQVARAEAEERLREADRADPDVPEGQEAPLQTVGRTPEAAEDPAVETGTARATPTDADATRPGVHHRPAVTDRSTAREEVEPSVGAARPVDEPDVERGTDRPPV
;
A
#
# COMPACT_ATOMS: atom_id res chain seq x y z
N MET A 1 73.40 -79.97 33.61
CA MET A 1 72.16 -79.46 32.97
C MET A 1 72.02 -80.20 31.67
N ASP A 2 71.07 -81.13 31.60
CA ASP A 2 70.94 -82.04 30.47
C ASP A 2 70.43 -81.29 29.23
N ALA A 3 71.04 -81.58 28.08
CA ALA A 3 70.62 -81.01 26.79
C ALA A 3 69.12 -81.27 26.51
N SER A 4 68.57 -82.34 27.08
CA SER A 4 67.14 -82.66 27.05
C SER A 4 66.28 -81.58 27.72
N THR A 5 66.69 -81.04 28.87
CA THR A 5 65.96 -79.98 29.57
C THR A 5 65.98 -78.67 28.77
N ILE A 6 67.12 -78.34 28.15
CA ILE A 6 67.24 -77.15 27.30
C ILE A 6 66.32 -77.26 26.07
N LEU A 7 66.25 -78.44 25.44
CA LEU A 7 65.39 -78.68 24.29
C LEU A 7 63.90 -78.48 24.64
N TRP A 8 63.44 -79.00 25.79
CA TRP A 8 62.05 -78.81 26.24
C TRP A 8 61.71 -77.35 26.54
N ILE A 9 62.66 -76.57 27.07
CA ILE A 9 62.47 -75.12 27.31
C ILE A 9 62.28 -74.38 25.98
N VAL A 10 63.10 -74.68 24.97
CA VAL A 10 63.00 -74.04 23.64
C VAL A 10 61.65 -74.37 22.99
N VAL A 11 61.20 -75.62 23.08
CA VAL A 11 59.87 -76.03 22.56
C VAL A 11 58.74 -75.32 23.30
N ALA A 12 58.82 -75.19 24.62
CA ALA A 12 57.83 -74.46 25.41
C ALA A 12 57.75 -72.98 25.01
N VAL A 13 58.89 -72.31 24.84
CA VAL A 13 58.95 -70.90 24.40
C VAL A 13 58.39 -70.74 22.98
N ALA A 14 58.73 -71.63 22.05
CA ALA A 14 58.19 -71.62 20.70
C ALA A 14 56.65 -71.79 20.69
N GLY A 15 56.13 -72.68 21.54
CA GLY A 15 54.69 -72.86 21.73
C GLY A 15 54.00 -71.60 22.25
N VAL A 16 54.61 -70.91 23.23
CA VAL A 16 54.09 -69.65 23.77
C VAL A 16 54.05 -68.56 22.68
N PHE A 17 55.12 -68.40 21.90
CA PHE A 17 55.14 -67.43 20.80
C PHE A 17 54.07 -67.72 19.75
N LEU A 18 53.83 -69.00 19.43
CA LEU A 18 52.77 -69.40 18.50
C LEU A 18 51.39 -69.02 19.04
N ILE A 19 51.13 -69.25 20.33
CA ILE A 19 49.85 -68.88 20.98
C ILE A 19 49.66 -67.36 20.95
N VAL A 20 50.69 -66.58 21.28
CA VAL A 20 50.62 -65.11 21.24
C VAL A 20 50.32 -64.60 19.82
N ALA A 21 50.94 -65.18 18.80
CA ALA A 21 50.69 -64.83 17.40
C ALA A 21 49.24 -65.11 16.96
N ILE A 22 48.67 -66.24 17.39
CA ILE A 22 47.26 -66.60 17.10
C ILE A 22 46.31 -65.61 17.78
N VAL A 23 46.53 -65.31 19.06
CA VAL A 23 45.67 -64.38 19.82
C VAL A 23 45.68 -62.98 19.17
N TRP A 24 46.85 -62.48 18.76
CA TRP A 24 46.92 -61.20 18.05
C TRP A 24 46.25 -61.23 16.67
N GLY A 25 46.45 -62.31 15.90
CA GLY A 25 45.87 -62.48 14.56
C GLY A 25 44.34 -62.54 14.55
N VAL A 26 43.74 -63.24 15.53
CA VAL A 26 42.28 -63.39 15.65
C VAL A 26 41.62 -62.09 16.13
N THR A 27 42.28 -61.34 17.02
CA THR A 27 41.71 -60.09 17.59
C THR A 27 41.83 -58.90 16.63
N GLY A 28 42.78 -58.92 15.70
CA GLY A 28 42.98 -57.84 14.71
C GLY A 28 42.03 -57.88 13.51
N ARG A 29 41.46 -59.04 13.17
CA ARG A 29 40.64 -59.21 11.96
C ARG A 29 39.21 -58.65 12.12
N SER A 30 38.62 -58.81 13.30
CA SER A 30 37.24 -58.38 13.59
C SER A 30 37.06 -56.86 13.80
N ARG A 31 38.14 -56.12 14.07
CA ARG A 31 38.08 -54.64 14.16
C ARG A 31 37.96 -53.95 12.80
N LYS A 32 38.49 -54.56 11.73
CA LYS A 32 38.49 -53.96 10.38
C LYS A 32 37.12 -53.96 9.72
N GLU A 33 36.32 -55.00 9.96
CA GLU A 33 34.95 -55.12 9.41
C GLU A 33 34.00 -54.11 10.08
N ARG A 34 34.05 -54.00 11.41
CA ARG A 34 33.27 -52.99 12.16
C ARG A 34 33.68 -51.56 11.80
N ALA A 35 34.96 -51.31 11.54
CA ALA A 35 35.43 -50.00 11.10
C ALA A 35 34.87 -49.60 9.72
N LEU A 36 34.73 -50.55 8.79
CA LEU A 36 34.13 -50.32 7.47
C LEU A 36 32.62 -50.04 7.57
N GLU A 37 31.89 -50.77 8.43
CA GLU A 37 30.47 -50.52 8.70
C GLU A 37 30.25 -49.13 9.31
N HIS A 38 31.08 -48.75 10.29
CA HIS A 38 31.03 -47.41 10.87
C HIS A 38 31.36 -46.30 9.86
N GLN A 39 32.29 -46.54 8.92
CA GLN A 39 32.58 -45.58 7.85
C GLN A 39 31.39 -45.42 6.90
N ARG A 40 30.71 -46.51 6.54
CA ARG A 40 29.50 -46.46 5.69
C ARG A 40 28.34 -45.76 6.40
N ALA A 41 28.13 -46.06 7.69
CA ALA A 41 27.12 -45.38 8.50
C ALA A 41 27.39 -43.87 8.59
N ARG A 42 28.62 -43.47 8.92
CA ARG A 42 29.02 -42.06 8.93
C ARG A 42 28.83 -41.36 7.58
N ALA A 43 29.14 -42.05 6.48
CA ALA A 43 28.93 -41.48 5.15
C ALA A 43 27.44 -41.30 4.82
N ALA A 44 26.56 -42.19 5.29
CA ALA A 44 25.13 -42.04 5.15
C ALA A 44 24.59 -40.90 6.02
N ASP A 45 25.06 -40.78 7.26
CA ASP A 45 24.64 -39.71 8.17
C ASP A 45 25.10 -38.33 7.66
N LEU A 46 26.34 -38.20 7.17
CA LEU A 46 26.82 -36.95 6.54
C LEU A 46 25.97 -36.52 5.34
N ARG A 47 25.44 -37.47 4.55
CA ARG A 47 24.52 -37.14 3.44
C ARG A 47 23.19 -36.61 3.95
N ARG A 48 22.62 -37.26 4.97
CA ARG A 48 21.36 -36.81 5.59
C ARG A 48 21.50 -35.44 6.24
N GLU A 49 22.62 -35.21 6.94
CA GLU A 49 22.94 -33.91 7.53
C GLU A 49 23.11 -32.83 6.45
N GLY A 50 23.78 -33.16 5.34
CA GLY A 50 23.92 -32.25 4.21
C GLY A 50 22.58 -31.88 3.55
N GLU A 51 21.69 -32.86 3.37
CA GLU A 51 20.33 -32.64 2.85
C GLU A 51 19.50 -31.78 3.82
N ALA A 52 19.56 -32.05 5.12
CA ALA A 52 18.88 -31.25 6.14
C ALA A 52 19.41 -29.81 6.19
N ALA A 53 20.73 -29.63 6.16
CA ALA A 53 21.35 -28.31 6.13
C ALA A 53 21.00 -27.52 4.86
N ALA A 54 20.91 -28.18 3.71
CA ALA A 54 20.49 -27.55 2.45
C ALA A 54 19.02 -27.08 2.50
N LEU A 55 18.12 -27.89 3.07
CA LEU A 55 16.73 -27.50 3.27
C LEU A 55 16.59 -26.33 4.25
N ASP A 56 17.36 -26.32 5.34
CA ASP A 56 17.38 -25.21 6.29
C ASP A 56 17.94 -23.92 5.68
N ALA A 57 18.98 -24.02 4.86
CA ALA A 57 19.51 -22.88 4.10
C ALA A 57 18.45 -22.32 3.14
N GLN A 58 17.78 -23.18 2.38
CA GLN A 58 16.71 -22.77 1.47
C GLN A 58 15.53 -22.12 2.20
N ARG A 59 15.16 -22.62 3.39
CA ARG A 59 14.11 -22.00 4.23
C ARG A 59 14.51 -20.60 4.67
N ARG A 60 15.75 -20.42 5.13
CA ARG A 60 16.25 -19.09 5.53
C ARG A 60 16.28 -18.12 4.35
N GLU A 61 16.70 -18.56 3.17
CA GLU A 61 16.65 -17.75 1.96
C GLU A 61 15.22 -17.34 1.59
N ALA A 62 14.27 -18.27 1.69
CA ALA A 62 12.86 -17.99 1.45
C ALA A 62 12.27 -17.02 2.50
N GLU A 63 12.64 -17.15 3.77
CA GLU A 63 12.24 -16.24 4.83
C GLU A 63 12.81 -14.83 4.63
N VAL A 64 14.09 -14.71 4.26
CA VAL A 64 14.71 -13.42 3.94
C VAL A 64 14.05 -12.77 2.73
N SER A 65 13.76 -13.57 1.69
CA SER A 65 13.04 -13.09 0.49
C SER A 65 11.64 -12.59 0.83
N ARG A 66 10.89 -13.31 1.68
CA ARG A 66 9.57 -12.88 2.16
C ARG A 66 9.65 -11.61 2.99
N ALA A 67 10.56 -11.55 3.95
CA ALA A 67 10.75 -10.35 4.77
C ALA A 67 11.11 -9.12 3.91
N ALA A 68 11.92 -9.30 2.86
CA ALA A 68 12.24 -8.23 1.93
C ALA A 68 11.03 -7.81 1.07
N ALA A 69 10.17 -8.75 0.67
CA ALA A 69 8.94 -8.45 -0.05
C ALA A 69 7.95 -7.70 0.85
N ASP A 70 7.78 -8.14 2.10
CA ASP A 70 6.91 -7.51 3.09
C ASP A 70 7.38 -6.07 3.39
N ALA A 71 8.68 -5.85 3.55
CA ALA A 71 9.26 -4.51 3.73
C ALA A 71 8.96 -3.60 2.54
N LYS A 72 9.19 -4.07 1.31
CA LYS A 72 8.85 -3.31 0.09
C LYS A 72 7.36 -2.98 -0.01
N GLN A 73 6.50 -3.90 0.42
CA GLN A 73 5.05 -3.68 0.43
C GLN A 73 4.66 -2.62 1.47
N GLN A 74 5.28 -2.62 2.64
CA GLN A 74 5.08 -1.58 3.65
C GLN A 74 5.52 -0.21 3.13
N ASP A 75 6.70 -0.12 2.49
CA ASP A 75 7.20 1.11 1.90
C ASP A 75 6.25 1.63 0.80
N ALA A 76 5.75 0.75 -0.07
CA ALA A 76 4.79 1.11 -1.11
C ALA A 76 3.47 1.63 -0.51
N ASN A 77 2.95 0.97 0.53
CA ASN A 77 1.74 1.41 1.21
C ASN A 77 1.92 2.77 1.90
N ALA A 78 3.09 3.02 2.50
CA ALA A 78 3.42 4.31 3.09
C ALA A 78 3.45 5.42 2.03
N ALA A 79 4.08 5.17 0.88
CA ALA A 79 4.12 6.12 -0.23
C ALA A 79 2.72 6.45 -0.79
N VAL A 80 1.83 5.45 -0.87
CA VAL A 80 0.42 5.69 -1.27
C VAL A 80 -0.30 6.56 -0.24
N ALA A 81 -0.16 6.27 1.05
CA ALA A 81 -0.78 7.06 2.11
C ALA A 81 -0.30 8.52 2.11
N GLU A 82 1.00 8.75 1.83
CA GLU A 82 1.55 10.10 1.68
C GLU A 82 0.97 10.83 0.46
N ALA A 83 0.84 10.15 -0.68
CA ALA A 83 0.24 10.71 -1.89
C ALA A 83 -1.24 11.07 -1.70
N ASP A 84 -2.00 10.22 -1.00
CA ASP A 84 -3.39 10.47 -0.65
C ASP A 84 -3.53 11.69 0.28
N ALA A 85 -2.67 11.79 1.30
CA ALA A 85 -2.65 12.93 2.21
C ALA A 85 -2.30 14.24 1.49
N ALA A 86 -1.33 14.22 0.57
CA ALA A 86 -0.97 15.37 -0.24
C ALA A 86 -2.12 15.80 -1.17
N SER A 87 -2.82 14.83 -1.77
CA SER A 87 -3.97 15.08 -2.63
C SER A 87 -5.13 15.71 -1.86
N ALA A 88 -5.47 15.16 -0.69
CA ALA A 88 -6.49 15.71 0.20
C ALA A 88 -6.17 17.14 0.66
N ALA A 89 -4.89 17.43 0.97
CA ALA A 89 -4.45 18.77 1.33
C ALA A 89 -4.61 19.77 0.17
N ALA A 90 -4.26 19.36 -1.06
CA ALA A 90 -4.42 20.18 -2.26
C ALA A 90 -5.91 20.47 -2.56
N GLU A 91 -6.79 19.49 -2.38
CA GLU A 91 -8.23 19.66 -2.53
C GLU A 91 -8.81 20.62 -1.49
N ALA A 92 -8.39 20.49 -0.23
CA ALA A 92 -8.81 21.40 0.84
C ALA A 92 -8.41 22.85 0.55
N GLU A 93 -7.20 23.07 0.02
CA GLU A 93 -6.75 24.41 -0.35
C GLU A 93 -7.54 24.99 -1.53
N ARG A 94 -7.82 24.17 -2.56
CA ARG A 94 -8.70 24.58 -3.68
C ARG A 94 -10.09 24.97 -3.19
N ALA A 95 -10.67 24.19 -2.27
CA ALA A 95 -11.98 24.49 -1.69
C ALA A 95 -11.97 25.81 -0.89
N ARG A 96 -10.88 26.11 -0.17
CA ARG A 96 -10.72 27.39 0.55
C ARG A 96 -10.67 28.58 -0.39
N VAL A 97 -9.87 28.49 -1.46
CA VAL A 97 -9.76 29.54 -2.47
C VAL A 97 -11.10 29.76 -3.18
N ASP A 98 -11.82 28.69 -3.53
CA ASP A 98 -13.15 28.79 -4.13
C ASP A 98 -14.15 29.46 -3.19
N ALA A 99 -14.17 29.09 -1.91
CA ALA A 99 -15.03 29.71 -0.91
C ALA A 99 -14.71 31.21 -0.73
N GLU A 100 -13.43 31.59 -0.73
CA GLU A 100 -13.01 32.99 -0.67
C GLU A 100 -13.45 33.77 -1.91
N ASN A 101 -13.29 33.19 -3.10
CA ASN A 101 -13.73 33.81 -4.35
C ASN A 101 -15.24 34.06 -4.36
N ARG A 102 -16.04 33.06 -3.96
CA ARG A 102 -17.49 33.21 -3.84
C ARG A 102 -17.87 34.30 -2.84
N ARG A 103 -17.17 34.37 -1.71
CA ARG A 103 -17.39 35.43 -0.71
C ARG A 103 -17.12 36.82 -1.27
N ARG A 104 -16.01 36.99 -2.01
CA ARG A 104 -15.67 38.27 -2.67
C ARG A 104 -16.71 38.64 -3.74
N GLU A 105 -17.17 37.67 -4.51
CA GLU A 105 -18.22 37.86 -5.52
C GLU A 105 -19.54 38.29 -4.87
N SER A 106 -19.97 37.64 -3.77
CA SER A 106 -21.15 38.06 -3.02
C SER A 106 -21.03 39.48 -2.50
N GLN A 107 -19.89 39.85 -1.91
CA GLN A 107 -19.65 41.20 -1.41
C GLN A 107 -19.68 42.25 -2.53
N ALA A 108 -19.12 41.92 -3.70
CA ALA A 108 -19.17 42.80 -4.87
C ALA A 108 -20.63 43.02 -5.33
N ARG A 109 -21.42 41.94 -5.45
CA ARG A 109 -22.84 42.03 -5.82
C ARG A 109 -23.68 42.82 -4.81
N GLU A 110 -23.39 42.67 -3.52
CA GLU A 110 -24.04 43.44 -2.45
C GLU A 110 -23.71 44.93 -2.55
N ALA A 111 -22.47 45.28 -2.86
CA ALA A 111 -22.06 46.66 -3.09
C ALA A 111 -22.75 47.25 -4.34
N ASP A 112 -22.76 46.51 -5.44
CA ASP A 112 -23.43 46.93 -6.69
C ASP A 112 -24.93 47.16 -6.47
N ALA A 113 -25.59 46.26 -5.73
CA ALA A 113 -27.00 46.41 -5.38
C ALA A 113 -27.27 47.66 -4.51
N GLN A 114 -26.35 48.01 -3.60
CA GLN A 114 -26.47 49.23 -2.79
C GLN A 114 -26.32 50.49 -3.64
N VAL A 115 -25.36 50.50 -4.57
CA VAL A 115 -25.18 51.61 -5.53
C VAL A 115 -26.43 51.78 -6.38
N ALA A 116 -26.95 50.69 -6.96
CA ALA A 116 -28.16 50.73 -7.78
C ALA A 116 -29.39 51.25 -7.01
N ARG A 117 -29.54 50.90 -5.73
CA ARG A 117 -30.60 51.44 -4.85
C ARG A 117 -30.42 52.95 -4.61
N ALA A 118 -29.22 53.38 -4.26
CA ALA A 118 -28.92 54.79 -4.04
C ALA A 118 -29.19 55.65 -5.28
N GLU A 119 -28.80 55.16 -6.47
CA GLU A 119 -29.11 55.82 -7.74
C GLU A 119 -30.62 55.86 -8.02
N ALA A 120 -31.36 54.78 -7.74
CA ALA A 120 -32.80 54.75 -7.91
C ALA A 120 -33.50 55.78 -7.00
N GLU A 121 -33.11 55.86 -5.73
CA GLU A 121 -33.61 56.85 -4.78
C GLU A 121 -33.25 58.29 -5.17
N GLU A 122 -32.09 58.52 -5.78
CA GLU A 122 -31.70 59.82 -6.31
C GLU A 122 -32.54 60.21 -7.52
N ARG A 123 -32.76 59.30 -8.47
CA ARG A 123 -33.63 59.54 -9.64
C ARG A 123 -35.08 59.84 -9.23
N LEU A 124 -35.61 59.15 -8.21
CA LEU A 124 -36.93 59.44 -7.67
C LEU A 124 -36.99 60.87 -7.08
N ARG A 125 -36.00 61.25 -6.27
CA ARG A 125 -35.90 62.62 -5.72
C ARG A 125 -35.75 63.70 -6.81
N GLU A 126 -35.06 63.38 -7.90
CA GLU A 126 -34.94 64.28 -9.04
C GLU A 126 -36.26 64.41 -9.81
N ALA A 127 -36.98 63.30 -10.01
CA ALA A 127 -38.30 63.30 -10.62
C ALA A 127 -39.31 64.14 -9.80
N ASP A 128 -39.35 63.95 -8.48
CA ASP A 128 -40.22 64.73 -7.58
C ASP A 128 -39.93 66.24 -7.64
N ARG A 129 -38.66 66.63 -7.86
CA ARG A 129 -38.26 68.04 -7.99
C ARG A 129 -38.63 68.63 -9.35
N ALA A 130 -38.63 67.80 -10.40
CA ALA A 130 -38.95 68.22 -11.75
C ALA A 130 -40.47 68.28 -12.01
N ASP A 131 -41.27 67.63 -11.16
CA ASP A 131 -42.73 67.58 -11.30
C ASP A 131 -43.37 68.96 -10.98
N PRO A 132 -43.93 69.65 -11.99
CA PRO A 132 -44.54 70.97 -11.79
C PRO A 132 -45.91 70.90 -11.09
N ASP A 133 -46.49 69.71 -10.91
CA ASP A 133 -47.79 69.51 -10.27
C ASP A 133 -47.68 69.36 -8.74
N VAL A 134 -46.48 69.40 -8.16
CA VAL A 134 -46.27 69.39 -6.71
C VAL A 134 -46.49 70.81 -6.15
N PRO A 135 -47.54 71.07 -5.35
CA PRO A 135 -47.79 72.40 -4.80
C PRO A 135 -46.72 72.77 -3.78
N GLU A 136 -45.93 73.83 -4.05
CA GLU A 136 -44.81 74.33 -3.23
C GLU A 136 -45.19 74.86 -1.83
N GLY A 137 -46.39 74.58 -1.31
CA GLY A 137 -46.93 75.22 -0.11
C GLY A 137 -47.50 74.32 0.98
N GLN A 138 -47.45 72.99 0.84
CA GLN A 138 -48.06 72.11 1.84
C GLN A 138 -46.99 71.60 2.83
N GLU A 139 -46.74 72.40 3.86
CA GLU A 139 -46.01 71.98 5.06
C GLU A 139 -46.63 70.68 5.57
N ALA A 140 -45.93 69.56 5.38
CA ALA A 140 -46.41 68.24 5.76
C ALA A 140 -46.61 68.20 7.29
N PRO A 141 -47.81 67.86 7.79
CA PRO A 141 -48.02 67.73 9.22
C PRO A 141 -47.16 66.57 9.72
N LEU A 142 -46.40 66.83 10.79
CA LEU A 142 -45.62 65.88 11.57
C LEU A 142 -46.49 64.66 11.95
N GLN A 143 -46.57 63.65 11.09
CA GLN A 143 -47.11 62.35 11.45
C GLN A 143 -46.04 61.58 12.22
N THR A 144 -45.94 61.95 13.50
CA THR A 144 -45.53 61.07 14.58
C THR A 144 -46.50 59.88 14.62
N VAL A 145 -46.27 58.88 13.77
CA VAL A 145 -46.95 57.59 13.92
C VAL A 145 -46.19 56.84 15.01
N GLY A 146 -46.79 56.82 16.21
CA GLY A 146 -46.36 55.99 17.32
C GLY A 146 -46.33 54.54 16.87
N ARG A 147 -45.12 53.99 16.72
CA ARG A 147 -44.91 52.55 16.61
C ARG A 147 -45.04 51.96 18.02
N THR A 148 -46.26 51.59 18.39
CA THR A 148 -46.54 50.68 19.50
C THR A 148 -45.86 49.35 19.20
N PRO A 149 -44.95 48.82 20.04
CA PRO A 149 -44.51 47.43 19.94
C PRO A 149 -45.62 46.59 20.58
N GLU A 150 -46.72 46.38 19.85
CA GLU A 150 -47.75 45.43 20.26
C GLU A 150 -47.35 44.03 19.84
N ALA A 151 -47.49 43.13 20.80
CA ALA A 151 -47.04 41.77 20.80
C ALA A 151 -47.78 40.87 19.81
N ALA A 152 -47.13 39.74 19.55
CA ALA A 152 -47.69 38.48 19.08
C ALA A 152 -48.15 38.43 17.62
N GLU A 153 -47.33 37.77 16.81
CA GLU A 153 -47.79 36.50 16.23
C GLU A 153 -46.58 35.60 16.02
N ASP A 154 -46.63 34.48 16.71
CA ASP A 154 -45.73 33.33 16.63
C ASP A 154 -45.89 32.75 15.21
N PRO A 155 -44.93 32.90 14.27
CA PRO A 155 -44.97 32.05 13.12
C PRO A 155 -44.62 30.67 13.67
N ALA A 156 -45.62 29.80 13.73
CA ALA A 156 -45.40 28.37 13.66
C ALA A 156 -44.53 28.12 12.44
N VAL A 157 -43.22 28.19 12.65
CA VAL A 157 -42.21 27.66 11.75
C VAL A 157 -42.51 26.19 11.80
N GLU A 158 -43.25 25.77 10.79
CA GLU A 158 -43.25 24.41 10.29
C GLU A 158 -41.78 24.11 9.98
N THR A 159 -41.03 23.71 11.01
CA THR A 159 -39.83 22.90 10.89
C THR A 159 -40.31 21.63 10.22
N GLY A 160 -40.41 21.70 8.89
CA GLY A 160 -40.17 20.59 8.02
C GLY A 160 -38.81 20.05 8.40
N THR A 161 -38.78 19.19 9.42
CA THR A 161 -37.90 18.04 9.46
C THR A 161 -38.16 17.25 8.20
N ALA A 162 -37.66 17.76 7.07
CA ALA A 162 -37.16 16.94 6.00
C ALA A 162 -36.07 16.10 6.64
N ARG A 163 -36.51 14.93 7.09
CA ARG A 163 -35.70 13.76 7.37
C ARG A 163 -34.94 13.45 6.07
N ALA A 164 -33.88 14.20 5.81
CA ALA A 164 -32.75 13.71 5.05
C ALA A 164 -32.15 12.63 5.94
N THR A 165 -32.45 11.39 5.60
CA THR A 165 -31.68 10.25 6.09
C THR A 165 -30.20 10.54 5.82
N PRO A 166 -29.32 10.50 6.83
CA PRO A 166 -27.90 10.43 6.58
C PRO A 166 -27.64 9.11 5.85
N THR A 167 -27.31 9.22 4.56
CA THR A 167 -26.58 8.18 3.87
C THR A 167 -25.21 8.07 4.54
N ASP A 168 -24.85 6.83 4.83
CA ASP A 168 -23.57 6.32 5.33
C ASP A 168 -23.23 6.50 6.82
N ALA A 169 -23.59 5.46 7.58
CA ALA A 169 -22.59 4.66 8.28
C ALA A 169 -23.12 3.23 8.54
N ASP A 170 -22.59 2.29 7.77
CA ASP A 170 -21.98 1.06 8.25
C ASP A 170 -22.53 0.42 9.55
N ALA A 171 -23.26 -0.69 9.43
CA ALA A 171 -23.03 -1.92 10.20
C ALA A 171 -24.10 -2.99 9.88
N THR A 172 -23.62 -4.11 9.33
CA THR A 172 -24.15 -5.47 9.51
C THR A 172 -25.53 -5.80 8.90
N ARG A 173 -25.54 -6.30 7.65
CA ARG A 173 -26.68 -7.06 7.11
C ARG A 173 -26.26 -8.53 6.87
N PRO A 174 -26.95 -9.52 7.46
CA PRO A 174 -26.67 -10.93 7.23
C PRO A 174 -27.21 -11.37 5.86
N GLY A 175 -26.50 -12.34 5.28
CA GLY A 175 -26.57 -12.74 3.87
C GLY A 175 -27.97 -13.09 3.35
N VAL A 176 -28.29 -12.52 2.19
CA VAL A 176 -29.32 -13.02 1.29
C VAL A 176 -28.60 -13.54 0.05
N HIS A 177 -28.70 -14.85 -0.15
CA HIS A 177 -28.15 -15.58 -1.29
C HIS A 177 -28.83 -15.14 -2.58
N HIS A 178 -28.23 -14.20 -3.31
CA HIS A 178 -28.56 -14.01 -4.72
C HIS A 178 -27.70 -14.95 -5.57
N ARG A 179 -28.35 -16.02 -6.00
CA ARG A 179 -27.91 -16.97 -7.04
C ARG A 179 -27.77 -16.22 -8.38
N PRO A 180 -26.58 -16.10 -8.97
CA PRO A 180 -26.48 -15.71 -10.37
C PRO A 180 -26.88 -16.90 -11.24
N ALA A 181 -27.71 -16.60 -12.24
CA ALA A 181 -28.10 -17.52 -13.28
C ALA A 181 -26.87 -17.98 -14.06
N VAL A 182 -26.65 -19.30 -14.06
CA VAL A 182 -25.76 -19.97 -15.00
C VAL A 182 -26.41 -19.87 -16.37
N THR A 183 -25.99 -18.90 -17.19
CA THR A 183 -26.14 -19.01 -18.64
C THR A 183 -25.01 -19.86 -19.14
N ASP A 184 -25.34 -21.14 -19.30
CA ASP A 184 -24.69 -22.08 -20.20
C ASP A 184 -24.75 -21.50 -21.62
N ARG A 185 -23.62 -20.98 -22.14
CA ARG A 185 -23.49 -20.69 -23.57
C ARG A 185 -22.04 -20.60 -24.04
N SER A 186 -21.67 -21.65 -24.77
CA SER A 186 -20.81 -21.64 -25.95
C SER A 186 -19.30 -21.66 -25.74
N THR A 187 -18.78 -22.89 -25.81
CA THR A 187 -17.50 -23.23 -26.43
C THR A 187 -17.46 -22.74 -27.87
N ALA A 188 -17.20 -21.45 -28.08
CA ALA A 188 -16.72 -20.93 -29.35
C ALA A 188 -15.19 -20.81 -29.26
N ARG A 189 -14.56 -21.84 -29.81
CA ARG A 189 -13.17 -21.90 -30.23
C ARG A 189 -12.93 -20.76 -31.22
N GLU A 190 -12.41 -19.64 -30.73
CA GLU A 190 -11.90 -18.58 -31.58
C GLU A 190 -10.37 -18.71 -31.62
N GLU A 191 -9.88 -19.00 -32.82
CA GLU A 191 -8.47 -19.06 -33.17
C GLU A 191 -7.80 -17.73 -32.82
N VAL A 192 -6.92 -17.75 -31.84
CA VAL A 192 -5.94 -16.68 -31.63
C VAL A 192 -4.85 -16.88 -32.67
N GLU A 193 -4.98 -16.17 -33.80
CA GLU A 193 -3.85 -15.92 -34.69
C GLU A 193 -2.79 -15.12 -33.92
N PRO A 194 -1.51 -15.55 -33.93
CA PRO A 194 -0.42 -14.75 -33.40
C PRO A 194 -0.16 -13.59 -34.37
N SER A 195 -0.67 -12.40 -34.03
CA SER A 195 -0.22 -11.15 -34.65
C SER A 195 1.24 -10.92 -34.29
N VAL A 196 2.12 -11.31 -35.21
CA VAL A 196 3.55 -10.99 -35.22
C VAL A 196 3.67 -9.48 -35.46
N GLY A 197 3.54 -8.72 -34.38
CA GLY A 197 3.84 -7.29 -34.36
C GLY A 197 5.32 -7.09 -34.58
N ALA A 198 5.66 -6.66 -35.80
CA ALA A 198 6.99 -6.28 -36.22
C ALA A 198 7.66 -5.35 -35.19
N ALA A 199 8.78 -5.82 -34.66
CA ALA A 199 9.73 -4.98 -33.94
C ALA A 199 10.17 -3.83 -34.85
N ARG A 200 9.78 -2.61 -34.49
CA ARG A 200 10.44 -1.40 -35.01
C ARG A 200 11.81 -1.29 -34.33
N PRO A 201 12.93 -1.19 -35.06
CA PRO A 201 14.19 -0.78 -34.45
C PRO A 201 14.02 0.66 -33.96
N VAL A 202 14.35 0.87 -32.69
CA VAL A 202 14.47 2.20 -32.10
C VAL A 202 15.75 2.81 -32.66
N ASP A 203 15.62 3.95 -33.34
CA ASP A 203 16.74 4.76 -33.79
C ASP A 203 17.64 5.12 -32.59
N GLU A 204 18.91 4.72 -32.69
CA GLU A 204 19.98 5.21 -31.81
C GLU A 204 20.13 6.72 -31.99
N PRO A 205 20.14 7.52 -30.91
CA PRO A 205 20.55 8.91 -31.02
C PRO A 205 22.07 8.98 -31.25
N ASP A 206 22.45 9.63 -32.35
CA ASP A 206 23.80 10.08 -32.66
C ASP A 206 24.40 10.81 -31.45
N VAL A 207 25.30 10.13 -30.74
CA VAL A 207 26.16 10.76 -29.74
C VAL A 207 27.25 11.49 -30.50
N GLU A 208 27.01 12.78 -30.75
CA GLU A 208 28.02 13.73 -31.20
C GLU A 208 29.26 13.63 -30.30
N ARG A 209 30.30 13.03 -30.86
CA ARG A 209 31.62 12.89 -30.27
C ARG A 209 32.31 14.25 -30.35
N GLY A 210 31.97 15.12 -29.40
CA GLY A 210 32.68 16.39 -29.14
C GLY A 210 34.15 16.12 -28.87
N THR A 211 35.00 16.52 -29.81
CA THR A 211 36.45 16.49 -29.69
C THR A 211 36.90 17.55 -28.70
N ASP A 212 37.13 17.15 -27.45
CA ASP A 212 37.79 18.01 -26.49
C ASP A 212 39.30 17.97 -26.72
N ARG A 213 39.80 19.12 -27.17
CA ARG A 213 41.18 19.42 -27.56
C ARG A 213 41.84 20.10 -26.36
N PRO A 214 42.90 19.54 -25.74
CA PRO A 214 43.54 20.22 -24.63
C PRO A 214 44.34 21.45 -25.12
N PRO A 215 44.34 22.57 -24.39
CA PRO A 215 45.28 23.65 -24.64
C PRO A 215 46.64 23.33 -23.97
N VAL A 216 47.66 23.45 -24.81
CA VAL A 216 49.09 23.81 -24.60
C VAL A 216 49.76 23.44 -23.28
#